data_AF-A0A355BA34-F1
#
_entry.id   AF-A0A355BA34-F1
#
_cell.length_a   1.000
_cell.length_b   1.000
_cell.length_c   1.000
_cell.angle_alpha   90.00
_cell.angle_beta   90.00
_cell.angle_gamma   90.00
#
_symmetry.space_group_name_H-M   'P 1'
#
loop_
_entity.id
_entity.type
_entity.pdbx_description
1 polymer ?
#
loop_
_entity_poly.entity_id
_entity_poly.type
_entity_poly.pdbx_seq_one_letter_code
_entity_poly.pdbx_strand_id
1 'polypeptide(L)' 'MQLSEQEIIRREKLNSLRMLCINLYPADLFPVDTTSKQVKEQYEDDKKVILAGRLMSVRIQG' A
#
# COMPACT_ATOMS: atom_id res chain seq x y z
N MET A 1 7.33 -8.93 -27.01
CA MET A 1 6.97 -9.57 -25.73
C MET A 1 5.49 -9.34 -25.51
N GLN A 2 4.69 -10.40 -25.49
CA GLN A 2 3.25 -10.30 -25.23
C GLN A 2 3.06 -10.22 -23.71
N LEU A 3 2.50 -9.11 -23.23
CA LEU A 3 2.25 -8.91 -21.79
C LEU A 3 1.04 -9.74 -21.36
N SER A 4 1.06 -10.23 -20.12
CA SER A 4 -0.12 -10.84 -19.51
C SER A 4 -1.21 -9.79 -19.30
N GLU A 5 -2.48 -10.19 -19.35
CA GLU A 5 -3.63 -9.33 -19.06
C GLU A 5 -3.48 -8.61 -17.71
N GLN A 6 -2.93 -9.31 -16.71
CA GLN A 6 -2.67 -8.75 -15.40
C GLN A 6 -1.65 -7.61 -15.44
N GLU A 7 -0.61 -7.71 -16.27
CA GLU A 7 0.42 -6.68 -16.40
C GLU A 7 -0.12 -5.44 -17.11
N ILE A 8 -0.99 -5.64 -18.11
CA ILE A 8 -1.69 -4.55 -18.80
C ILE A 8 -2.55 -3.77 -17.79
N ILE A 9 -3.39 -4.46 -17.02
CA ILE A 9 -4.25 -3.84 -15.99
C ILE A 9 -3.40 -3.10 -14.94
N ARG A 10 -2.25 -3.66 -14.52
CA ARG A 10 -1.35 -2.97 -13.57
C ARG A 10 -0.77 -1.69 -14.17
N ARG A 11 -0.46 -1.68 -15.46
CA ARG A 11 0.07 -0.51 -16.17
C ARG A 11 -1.00 0.57 -16.36
N GLU A 12 -2.22 0.19 -16.67
CA GLU A 12 -3.37 1.10 -16.75
C GLU A 12 -3.66 1.76 -15.40
N LYS A 13 -3.64 0.97 -14.31
CA LYS A 13 -3.76 1.51 -12.95
C LYS A 13 -2.64 2.48 -12.61
N LEU A 14 -1.40 2.18 -13.00
CA LEU A 14 -0.26 3.08 -12.82
C LEU A 14 -0.46 4.40 -13.59
N ASN A 15 -0.94 4.34 -14.83
CA ASN A 15 -1.25 5.54 -15.61
C ASN A 15 -2.38 6.36 -14.97
N SER A 16 -3.42 5.70 -14.46
CA SER A 16 -4.53 6.33 -13.77
C SER A 16 -4.07 7.08 -12.51
N LEU A 17 -3.19 6.47 -11.71
CA LEU A 17 -2.61 7.11 -10.53
C LEU A 17 -1.72 8.31 -10.88
N ARG A 18 -1.03 8.28 -12.03
CA ARG A 18 -0.29 9.45 -12.54
C ARG A 18 -1.21 10.58 -12.97
N MET A 19 -2.35 10.28 -13.60
CA MET A 19 -3.35 11.29 -13.97
C MET A 19 -3.96 11.97 -12.74
N LEU A 20 -4.06 11.25 -11.63
CA LEU A 20 -4.52 11.78 -10.33
C LEU A 20 -3.44 12.60 -9.59
N CYS A 21 -2.29 12.89 -10.23
CA CYS A 21 -1.16 13.61 -9.63
C CYS A 21 -0.62 12.97 -8.34
N ILE A 22 -0.74 11.65 -8.19
CA ILE A 22 -0.18 10.92 -7.04
C ILE A 22 1.27 10.53 -7.35
N ASN A 23 2.21 10.95 -6.50
CA ASN A 23 3.64 10.59 -6.61
C ASN A 23 3.85 9.13 -6.18
N LEU A 24 3.95 8.23 -7.15
CA LEU A 24 4.10 6.80 -6.89
C LEU A 24 5.54 6.43 -6.57
N TYR A 25 6.50 6.98 -7.31
CA TYR A 25 7.92 6.67 -7.17
C TYR A 25 8.81 7.84 -7.66
N PRO A 26 9.78 8.30 -6.85
CA PRO A 26 9.99 7.94 -5.45
C PRO A 26 8.85 8.47 -4.57
N ALA A 27 8.32 7.62 -3.69
CA ALA A 27 7.32 8.06 -2.70
C ALA A 27 8.03 8.90 -1.63
N ASP A 28 7.38 9.95 -1.15
CA ASP A 28 7.87 10.72 -0.01
C ASP A 28 7.99 9.82 1.24
N LEU A 29 8.91 10.17 2.14
CA LEU A 29 9.12 9.43 3.37
C LEU A 29 7.81 9.43 4.17
N PHE A 30 7.17 8.27 4.25
CA PHE A 30 6.00 8.09 5.09
C PHE A 30 6.47 7.85 6.54
N PRO A 31 6.03 8.65 7.53
CA PRO A 31 6.46 8.49 8.92
C PRO A 31 5.85 7.21 9.48
N VAL A 32 6.65 6.14 9.57
CA VAL A 32 6.21 4.86 10.16
C VAL A 32 6.61 4.83 11.62
N ASP A 33 5.61 4.78 12.50
CA ASP A 33 5.82 4.82 13.95
C ASP A 33 5.87 3.42 14.56
N THR A 34 5.22 2.44 13.92
CA THR A 34 5.06 1.10 14.49
C THR A 34 5.29 0.04 13.44
N THR A 35 5.89 -1.09 13.84
CA THR A 35 6.07 -2.26 12.98
C THR A 35 5.08 -3.37 13.32
N SER A 36 4.77 -4.25 12.37
CA SER A 36 3.81 -5.35 12.59
C SER A 36 4.18 -6.30 13.73
N LYS A 37 5.47 -6.38 14.11
CA LYS A 37 5.91 -7.15 15.28
C LYS A 37 5.55 -6.44 16.58
N GLN A 38 5.84 -5.14 16.66
CA GLN A 38 5.54 -4.31 17.83
C GLN A 38 4.04 -4.26 18.13
N VAL A 39 3.18 -4.18 17.11
CA VAL A 39 1.71 -4.22 17.31
C VAL A 39 1.25 -5.51 18.03
N LYS A 40 1.89 -6.65 17.74
CA LYS A 40 1.52 -7.94 18.34
C LYS A 40 2.03 -8.08 19.78
N GLU A 41 3.20 -7.52 20.07
CA GLU A 41 3.85 -7.65 21.38
C GLU A 41 3.38 -6.58 22.37
N GLN A 42 3.05 -5.37 21.90
CA GLN A 42 2.75 -4.18 22.70
C GLN A 42 1.37 -3.62 22.34
N TYR A 43 0.37 -4.50 22.32
CA TYR A 43 -1.01 -4.12 22.05
C TYR A 43 -1.57 -3.29 23.23
N GLU A 44 -2.03 -2.08 22.94
CA GLU A 44 -2.67 -1.16 23.88
C GLU A 44 -3.94 -0.62 23.22
N ASP A 45 -5.05 -0.58 23.97
CA ASP A 45 -6.31 -0.03 23.48
C ASP A 45 -6.19 1.50 23.26
N ASP A 46 -6.84 2.00 22.20
CA ASP A 46 -6.85 3.42 21.78
C ASP A 46 -5.52 4.06 21.33
N LYS A 47 -4.47 3.25 21.10
CA LYS A 47 -3.21 3.75 20.55
C LYS A 47 -3.30 4.08 19.06
N LYS A 48 -3.02 5.33 18.71
CA LYS A 48 -2.84 5.74 17.31
C LYS A 48 -1.48 5.24 16.81
N VAL A 49 -1.50 4.45 15.75
CA VAL A 49 -0.29 3.89 15.12
C VAL A 49 -0.25 4.25 13.64
N ILE A 50 0.96 4.53 13.13
CA ILE A 50 1.21 4.74 11.71
C ILE A 50 2.03 3.57 11.17
N LEU A 51 1.48 2.86 10.17
CA LEU A 51 2.01 1.61 9.61
C LEU A 51 2.18 1.72 8.10
N ALA A 52 3.23 1.08 7.55
CA ALA A 52 3.40 0.88 6.12
C ALA A 52 3.80 -0.57 5.81
N GLY A 53 3.37 -1.10 4.66
CA GLY A 53 3.64 -2.49 4.27
C GLY A 53 3.15 -2.87 2.87
N ARG A 54 3.33 -4.14 2.49
CA ARG A 54 2.83 -4.68 1.21
C ARG A 54 1.42 -5.22 1.37
N LEU A 55 0.56 -4.98 0.39
CA LEU A 55 -0.75 -5.64 0.29
C LEU A 55 -0.55 -7.11 -0.12
N MET A 56 -0.79 -8.02 0.82
CA MET A 56 -0.64 -9.47 0.59
C MET A 56 -1.95 -10.14 0.20
N SER A 57 -3.07 -9.69 0.76
CA SER A 57 -4.42 -10.16 0.44
C SER A 57 -5.41 -9.03 0.65
N VAL A 58 -6.38 -8.90 -0.23
CA VAL A 58 -7.48 -7.95 -0.12
C VAL A 58 -8.77 -8.75 -0.22
N ARG A 59 -9.63 -8.63 0.79
CA ARG A 59 -11.00 -9.14 0.75
C ARG A 59 -11.92 -7.92 0.69
N ILE A 60 -12.68 -7.81 -0.39
CA ILE A 60 -13.65 -6.72 -0.56
C ILE A 60 -15.02 -7.33 -0.25
N GLN A 61 -15.68 -6.82 0.78
CA GLN A 61 -17.10 -7.07 1.01
C GLN A 61 -17.84 -5.94 0.30
N GLY A 62 -18.65 -6.30 -0.70
CA GLY A 62 -19.49 -5.38 -1.47
C GLY A 62 -20.92 -5.35 -0.95
#